data_AF-A0A1N6F8J4-F1
#
_entry.id   AF-A0A1N6F8J4-F1
#
_cell.length_a   1.000
_cell.length_b   1.000
_cell.length_c   1.000
_cell.angle_alpha   90.00
_cell.angle_beta   90.00
_cell.angle_gamma   90.00
#
_symmetry.space_group_name_H-M   'P 1'
#
loop_
_entity.id
_entity.type
_entity.pdbx_description
1 polymer ?
#
loop_
_entity_poly.entity_id
_entity_poly.type
_entity_poly.pdbx_seq_one_letter_code
_entity_poly.pdbx_strand_id
1 'polypeptide(L)'
;MKKSFLYILFLLFAHTNLFSQNIRNQDNFSEIVGEEKGDLNNDKKPDWVVVTTTKTGEIKPFRLQIFLSQPNSKNLKLQVSSTQIFENQYPVETSGKQKNFRIPDFFIEEGKLVILTDVNELKSRYIFRFKDGNFELTHISRVISDGREITTETEIDLLKGNKVVFDQDFGPTKKYKLREKFKPKPLPKIQNLTFSDLAKY
;
A
#
# COMPACT_ATOMS: atom_id res chain seq x y z
N MET A 1 -19.74 -39.29 -50.52
CA MET A 1 -19.89 -38.58 -49.24
C MET A 1 -18.56 -38.48 -48.46
N LYS A 2 -17.45 -38.02 -49.08
CA LYS A 2 -16.15 -37.88 -48.40
C LYS A 2 -15.43 -36.55 -48.64
N LYS A 3 -15.98 -35.66 -49.49
CA LYS A 3 -15.35 -34.36 -49.82
C LYS A 3 -15.95 -33.17 -49.05
N SER A 4 -17.15 -33.27 -48.48
CA SER A 4 -17.73 -32.21 -47.64
C SER A 4 -17.20 -32.19 -46.20
N PHE A 5 -16.61 -33.29 -45.72
CA PHE A 5 -16.08 -33.37 -44.36
C PHE A 5 -14.79 -32.55 -44.19
N LEU A 6 -14.02 -32.34 -45.28
CA LEU A 6 -12.77 -31.59 -45.24
C LEU A 6 -12.98 -30.08 -45.07
N TYR A 7 -14.07 -29.54 -45.61
CA TYR A 7 -14.38 -28.11 -45.51
C TYR A 7 -14.89 -27.70 -44.12
N ILE A 8 -15.56 -28.61 -43.40
CA ILE A 8 -15.99 -28.38 -42.01
C ILE A 8 -14.79 -28.33 -41.06
N LEU A 9 -13.74 -29.13 -41.33
CA LEU A 9 -12.52 -29.13 -40.53
C LEU A 9 -11.72 -27.82 -40.69
N PHE A 10 -11.74 -27.21 -41.88
CA PHE A 10 -11.03 -25.94 -42.13
C PHE A 10 -11.69 -24.74 -41.42
N LEU A 11 -13.01 -24.74 -41.26
CA LEU A 11 -13.75 -23.70 -40.52
C LEU A 11 -13.50 -23.76 -39.00
N LEU A 12 -13.19 -24.93 -38.45
CA LEU A 12 -12.88 -25.11 -37.03
C LEU A 12 -11.49 -24.60 -36.62
N PHE A 13 -10.55 -24.43 -37.58
CA PHE A 13 -9.23 -23.88 -37.29
C PHE A 13 -9.13 -22.35 -37.42
N ALA A 14 -10.17 -21.67 -37.91
CA ALA A 14 -10.17 -20.22 -38.10
C ALA A 14 -10.53 -19.40 -36.84
N HIS A 15 -10.82 -20.06 -35.71
CA HIS A 15 -11.40 -19.41 -34.52
C HIS A 15 -10.42 -19.14 -33.36
N THR A 16 -9.10 -19.09 -33.57
CA THR A 16 -8.13 -18.94 -32.46
C THR A 16 -7.31 -17.65 -32.46
N ASN A 17 -7.66 -16.63 -33.24
CA ASN A 17 -6.91 -15.34 -33.25
C ASN A 17 -7.75 -14.13 -32.85
N LEU A 18 -8.71 -14.29 -31.94
CA LEU A 18 -9.43 -13.15 -31.36
C LEU A 18 -9.45 -13.31 -29.84
N PHE A 19 -8.37 -12.87 -29.19
CA PHE A 19 -8.32 -12.22 -27.86
C PHE A 19 -6.85 -12.00 -27.49
N SER A 20 -6.13 -11.25 -28.32
CA SER A 20 -4.91 -10.56 -27.89
C SER A 20 -5.01 -9.08 -28.23
N GLN A 21 -6.13 -8.47 -27.83
CA GLN A 21 -6.04 -7.10 -27.34
C GLN A 21 -5.56 -7.21 -25.90
N ASN A 22 -4.26 -7.52 -25.75
CA ASN A 22 -3.55 -7.02 -24.59
C ASN A 22 -3.64 -5.51 -24.75
N ILE A 23 -4.66 -4.91 -24.14
CA ILE A 23 -4.59 -3.53 -23.67
C ILE A 23 -3.43 -3.58 -22.66
N ARG A 24 -2.20 -3.55 -23.17
CA ARG A 24 -1.13 -2.80 -22.54
C ARG A 24 -1.69 -1.38 -22.54
N ASN A 25 -2.55 -1.09 -21.55
CA ASN A 25 -2.38 0.15 -20.84
C ASN A 25 -0.93 0.06 -20.39
N GLN A 26 -0.06 0.67 -21.18
CA GLN A 26 1.27 1.02 -20.75
C GLN A 26 0.98 1.96 -19.61
N ASP A 27 0.87 1.37 -18.43
CA ASP A 27 0.60 2.02 -17.17
C ASP A 27 1.52 3.23 -17.11
N ASN A 28 0.95 4.44 -17.28
CA ASN A 28 1.70 5.69 -17.46
C ASN A 28 2.44 6.15 -16.20
N PHE A 29 2.65 5.24 -15.24
CA PHE A 29 3.35 5.41 -13.98
C PHE A 29 4.86 5.55 -14.24
N SER A 30 5.25 6.75 -14.68
CA SER A 30 6.58 7.07 -15.19
C SER A 30 7.30 8.12 -14.35
N GLU A 31 6.58 8.79 -13.46
CA GLU A 31 7.14 9.81 -12.57
C GLU A 31 7.40 9.17 -11.20
N ILE A 32 8.65 9.12 -10.77
CA ILE A 32 9.03 8.69 -9.41
C ILE A 32 8.77 9.87 -8.47
N VAL A 33 7.99 9.62 -7.43
CA VAL A 33 7.63 10.63 -6.41
C VAL A 33 8.24 10.32 -5.04
N GLY A 34 8.78 9.12 -4.86
CA GLY A 34 9.51 8.71 -3.67
C GLY A 34 10.25 7.40 -3.92
N GLU A 35 11.43 7.27 -3.30
CA GLU A 35 12.21 6.04 -3.31
C GLU A 35 12.97 5.86 -2.00
N GLU A 36 13.15 4.61 -1.60
CA GLU A 36 13.92 4.24 -0.42
C GLU A 36 14.73 2.97 -0.71
N LYS A 37 15.95 2.88 -0.15
CA LYS A 37 16.82 1.72 -0.28
C LYS A 37 17.27 1.26 1.09
N GLY A 38 17.13 -0.03 1.36
CA GLY A 38 17.43 -0.61 2.65
C GLY A 38 17.18 -2.11 2.64
N ASP A 39 17.50 -2.78 3.73
CA ASP A 39 17.35 -4.22 3.84
C ASP A 39 15.99 -4.54 4.48
N LEU A 40 15.02 -5.07 3.70
CA LEU A 40 13.65 -5.38 4.16
C LEU A 40 13.47 -6.83 4.59
N ASN A 41 14.39 -7.72 4.21
CA ASN A 41 14.32 -9.15 4.49
C ASN A 41 15.44 -9.63 5.44
N ASN A 42 16.28 -8.72 5.93
CA ASN A 42 17.44 -8.95 6.78
C ASN A 42 18.51 -9.86 6.14
N ASP A 43 18.67 -9.80 4.82
CA ASP A 43 19.69 -10.57 4.08
C ASP A 43 21.02 -9.79 3.89
N LYS A 44 21.12 -8.59 4.47
CA LYS A 44 22.24 -7.65 4.39
C LYS A 44 22.48 -7.08 2.99
N LYS A 45 21.50 -7.14 2.11
CA LYS A 45 21.56 -6.53 0.78
C LYS A 45 20.49 -5.45 0.64
N PRO A 46 20.77 -4.40 -0.14
CA PRO A 46 19.80 -3.35 -0.36
C PRO A 46 18.67 -3.84 -1.27
N ASP A 47 17.46 -3.77 -0.74
CA ASP A 47 16.18 -3.79 -1.45
C ASP A 47 15.81 -2.37 -1.89
N TRP A 48 14.81 -2.26 -2.77
CA TRP A 48 14.36 -0.97 -3.30
C TRP A 48 12.85 -0.84 -3.23
N VAL A 49 12.39 0.23 -2.61
CA VAL A 49 10.98 0.63 -2.58
C VAL A 49 10.83 1.89 -3.41
N VAL A 50 9.87 1.91 -4.32
CA VAL A 50 9.62 3.06 -5.18
C VAL A 50 8.13 3.32 -5.29
N VAL A 51 7.77 4.60 -5.25
CA VAL A 51 6.42 5.07 -5.52
C VAL A 51 6.44 5.90 -6.79
N THR A 52 5.58 5.52 -7.73
CA THR A 52 5.43 6.19 -9.02
C THR A 52 4.01 6.72 -9.21
N THR A 53 3.87 7.73 -10.06
CA THR A 53 2.57 8.32 -10.45
C THR A 53 2.51 8.59 -11.96
N THR A 54 1.31 8.92 -12.45
CA THR A 54 1.08 9.29 -13.85
C THR A 54 1.39 10.77 -14.09
N LYS A 55 2.05 11.08 -15.21
CA LYS A 55 2.34 12.47 -15.62
C LYS A 55 1.10 13.24 -16.04
N THR A 56 0.12 12.53 -16.60
CA THR A 56 -1.12 13.08 -17.17
C THR A 56 -2.34 12.51 -16.45
N GLY A 57 -3.43 13.27 -16.46
CA GLY A 57 -4.71 12.91 -15.84
C GLY A 57 -5.10 13.85 -14.70
N GLU A 58 -6.42 14.07 -14.57
CA GLU A 58 -6.99 14.86 -13.47
C GLU A 58 -6.86 14.15 -12.13
N ILE A 59 -6.96 12.81 -12.14
CA ILE A 59 -6.72 11.95 -10.98
C ILE A 59 -5.35 11.30 -11.16
N LYS A 60 -4.43 11.51 -10.22
CA LYS A 60 -3.11 10.89 -10.24
C LYS A 60 -3.02 9.75 -9.23
N PRO A 61 -3.17 8.48 -9.66
CA PRO A 61 -2.98 7.35 -8.77
C PRO A 61 -1.50 7.12 -8.48
N PHE A 62 -1.19 6.58 -7.30
CA PHE A 62 0.15 6.12 -6.96
C PHE A 62 0.30 4.62 -7.15
N ARG A 63 1.52 4.18 -7.44
CA ARG A 63 1.92 2.78 -7.49
C ARG A 63 3.11 2.56 -6.58
N LEU A 64 2.90 1.77 -5.54
CA LEU A 64 3.97 1.22 -4.73
C LEU A 64 4.56 -0.01 -5.42
N GLN A 65 5.89 -0.04 -5.54
CA GLN A 65 6.62 -1.24 -5.93
C GLN A 65 7.72 -1.53 -4.91
N ILE A 66 7.86 -2.81 -4.56
CA ILE A 66 8.93 -3.29 -3.68
C ILE A 66 9.71 -4.34 -4.45
N PHE A 67 11.01 -4.13 -4.55
CA PHE A 67 11.94 -5.03 -5.21
C PHE A 67 12.93 -5.57 -4.20
N LEU A 68 13.02 -6.90 -4.10
CA LEU A 68 13.96 -7.57 -3.22
C LEU A 68 15.23 -7.98 -3.97
N SER A 69 16.36 -7.87 -3.30
CA SER A 69 17.63 -8.42 -3.77
C SER A 69 17.51 -9.93 -4.01
N GLN A 70 18.33 -10.47 -4.90
CA GLN A 70 18.37 -11.91 -5.16
C GLN A 70 19.68 -12.53 -4.65
N PRO A 71 19.63 -13.78 -4.15
CA PRO A 71 20.84 -14.54 -3.86
C PRO A 71 21.73 -14.60 -5.11
N ASN A 72 23.03 -14.35 -4.92
CA ASN A 72 24.05 -14.47 -5.97
C ASN A 72 23.77 -13.67 -7.27
N SER A 73 22.97 -12.62 -7.21
CA SER A 73 22.68 -11.76 -8.36
C SER A 73 22.66 -10.29 -7.94
N LYS A 74 23.03 -9.41 -8.88
CA LYS A 74 22.88 -7.96 -8.74
C LYS A 74 21.46 -7.48 -9.10
N ASN A 75 20.63 -8.37 -9.62
CA ASN A 75 19.27 -8.03 -10.07
C ASN A 75 18.32 -7.99 -8.87
N LEU A 76 17.36 -7.08 -8.94
CA LEU A 76 16.24 -7.01 -8.02
C LEU A 76 15.03 -7.75 -8.61
N LYS A 77 14.27 -8.44 -7.75
CA LYS A 77 13.02 -9.12 -8.11
C LYS A 77 11.84 -8.32 -7.58
N LEU A 78 10.88 -8.01 -8.45
CA LEU A 78 9.61 -7.40 -8.05
C LEU A 78 8.85 -8.35 -7.12
N GLN A 79 8.60 -7.90 -5.89
CA GLN A 79 7.89 -8.65 -4.86
C GLN A 79 6.47 -8.12 -4.63
N VAL A 80 6.27 -6.80 -4.75
CA VAL A 80 4.97 -6.15 -4.59
C VAL A 80 4.82 -5.11 -5.69
N SER A 81 3.62 -5.02 -6.27
CA SER A 81 3.17 -3.90 -7.09
C SER A 81 1.71 -3.64 -6.75
N SER A 82 1.40 -2.48 -6.18
CA SER A 82 0.04 -2.11 -5.76
C SER A 82 -0.27 -0.66 -6.09
N THR A 83 -1.46 -0.42 -6.63
CA THR A 83 -2.03 0.92 -6.85
C THR A 83 -3.09 1.29 -5.82
N GLN A 84 -3.34 0.43 -4.85
CA GLN A 84 -4.51 0.52 -3.96
C GLN A 84 -4.17 1.04 -2.57
N ILE A 85 -2.89 0.99 -2.17
CA ILE A 85 -2.45 1.26 -0.79
C ILE A 85 -2.48 2.75 -0.42
N PHE A 86 -2.43 3.63 -1.42
CA PHE A 86 -2.41 5.08 -1.25
C PHE A 86 -3.70 5.72 -1.76
N GLU A 87 -4.08 6.86 -1.18
CA GLU A 87 -5.17 7.68 -1.71
C GLU A 87 -4.74 8.32 -3.04
N ASN A 88 -5.66 8.38 -4.01
CA ASN A 88 -5.40 9.07 -5.27
C ASN A 88 -5.30 10.59 -5.06
N GLN A 89 -4.49 11.25 -5.89
CA GLN A 89 -4.53 12.70 -6.00
C GLN A 89 -5.77 13.13 -6.80
N TYR A 90 -6.51 14.11 -6.30
CA TYR A 90 -7.62 14.75 -7.00
C TYR A 90 -7.32 16.24 -7.27
N PRO A 91 -7.92 16.86 -8.30
CA PRO A 91 -7.78 18.29 -8.55
C PRO A 91 -8.35 19.11 -7.39
N VAL A 92 -7.70 20.22 -7.07
CA VAL A 92 -8.03 21.14 -5.95
C VAL A 92 -9.49 21.66 -6.02
N GLU A 93 -10.08 21.71 -7.21
CA GLU A 93 -11.36 22.41 -7.44
C GLU A 93 -12.63 21.58 -7.17
N THR A 94 -12.53 20.27 -6.96
CA THR A 94 -13.75 19.43 -6.87
C THR A 94 -14.48 19.48 -5.51
N SER A 95 -13.94 20.12 -4.48
CA SER A 95 -14.57 20.10 -3.14
C SER A 95 -14.47 21.38 -2.31
N GLY A 96 -14.01 22.51 -2.86
CA GLY A 96 -13.96 23.80 -2.16
C GLY A 96 -13.07 23.84 -0.90
N LYS A 97 -12.41 22.73 -0.56
CA LYS A 97 -11.42 22.60 0.48
C LYS A 97 -10.11 22.23 -0.20
N GLN A 98 -9.06 23.03 -0.01
CA GLN A 98 -7.71 22.61 -0.36
C GLN A 98 -7.41 21.34 0.45
N LYS A 99 -7.53 20.15 -0.16
CA LYS A 99 -6.89 18.96 0.40
C LYS A 99 -5.40 19.26 0.35
N ASN A 100 -4.79 19.52 1.51
CA ASN A 100 -3.34 19.58 1.67
C ASN A 100 -2.78 18.21 1.30
N PHE A 101 -2.55 18.02 0.00
CA PHE A 101 -2.13 16.75 -0.55
C PHE A 101 -0.64 16.57 -0.31
N ARG A 102 -0.28 15.48 0.34
CA ARG A 102 1.11 15.11 0.63
C ARG A 102 1.43 13.81 -0.07
N ILE A 103 2.55 13.77 -0.79
CA ILE A 103 3.11 12.52 -1.32
C ILE A 103 3.20 11.53 -0.16
N PRO A 104 2.77 10.27 -0.31
CA PRO A 104 2.89 9.28 0.74
C PRO A 104 4.35 9.16 1.19
N ASP A 105 4.58 9.37 2.47
CA ASP A 105 5.92 9.29 3.05
C ASP A 105 6.15 7.85 3.53
N PHE A 106 7.33 7.31 3.26
CA PHE A 106 7.68 5.95 3.61
C PHE A 106 9.19 5.82 3.76
N PHE A 107 9.60 4.89 4.64
CA PHE A 107 11.01 4.61 4.89
C PHE A 107 11.20 3.17 5.35
N ILE A 108 12.46 2.74 5.38
CA ILE A 108 12.86 1.42 5.88
C ILE A 108 13.49 1.60 7.27
N GLU A 109 12.95 0.91 8.27
CA GLU A 109 13.44 0.96 9.64
C GLU A 109 13.49 -0.47 10.20
N GLU A 110 14.68 -0.92 10.61
CA GLU A 110 14.89 -2.24 11.22
C GLU A 110 14.27 -3.42 10.44
N GLY A 111 14.47 -3.47 9.12
CA GLY A 111 13.91 -4.56 8.30
C GLY A 111 12.41 -4.47 8.07
N LYS A 112 11.79 -3.31 8.32
CA LYS A 112 10.35 -3.08 8.15
C LYS A 112 10.12 -1.90 7.22
N LEU A 113 9.11 -2.03 6.37
CA LEU A 113 8.60 -0.91 5.60
C LEU A 113 7.62 -0.13 6.49
N VAL A 114 7.90 1.15 6.67
CA VAL A 114 7.04 2.08 7.39
C VAL A 114 6.39 3.01 6.38
N ILE A 115 5.06 3.11 6.43
CA ILE A 115 4.29 4.06 5.62
C ILE A 115 3.59 5.06 6.55
N LEU A 116 3.72 6.35 6.25
CA LEU A 116 3.07 7.44 6.94
C LEU A 116 2.00 8.06 6.05
N THR A 117 0.84 8.37 6.64
CA THR A 117 -0.23 9.12 5.97
C THR A 117 -0.72 10.24 6.86
N ASP A 118 -1.08 11.37 6.27
CA ASP A 118 -1.69 12.50 6.96
C ASP A 118 -2.94 12.89 6.16
N VAL A 119 -4.12 12.49 6.67
CA VAL A 119 -5.39 12.69 5.96
C VAL A 119 -6.42 13.22 6.95
N ASN A 120 -6.95 14.41 6.67
CA ASN A 120 -7.92 15.10 7.54
C ASN A 120 -7.43 15.18 9.00
N GLU A 121 -6.17 15.58 9.22
CA GLU A 121 -5.53 15.71 10.55
C GLU A 121 -5.26 14.38 11.27
N LEU A 122 -5.71 13.25 10.70
CA LEU A 122 -5.36 11.91 11.19
C LEU A 122 -4.00 11.50 10.63
N LYS A 123 -2.98 11.59 11.48
CA LYS A 123 -1.65 11.05 11.19
C LYS A 123 -1.66 9.57 11.51
N SER A 124 -1.32 8.74 10.53
CA SER A 124 -1.25 7.30 10.68
C SER A 124 0.12 6.79 10.26
N ARG A 125 0.59 5.76 10.95
CA ARG A 125 1.81 5.03 10.65
C ARG A 125 1.50 3.54 10.60
N TYR A 126 1.90 2.91 9.51
CA TYR A 126 1.65 1.50 9.21
C TYR A 126 2.99 0.78 9.08
N ILE A 127 3.20 -0.30 9.86
CA ILE A 127 4.44 -1.07 9.84
C ILE A 127 4.20 -2.42 9.17
N PHE A 128 4.93 -2.66 8.09
CA PHE A 128 4.94 -3.92 7.36
C PHE A 128 6.26 -4.66 7.61
N ARG A 129 6.20 -5.96 7.92
CA ARG A 129 7.39 -6.82 7.90
C ARG A 129 7.35 -7.75 6.69
N PHE A 130 8.52 -8.15 6.20
CA PHE A 130 8.62 -9.25 5.27
C PHE A 130 8.69 -10.59 6.02
N LYS A 131 7.78 -11.51 5.71
CA LYS A 131 7.77 -12.88 6.24
C LYS A 131 7.14 -13.85 5.25
N ASP A 132 7.73 -15.03 5.09
CA ASP A 132 7.22 -16.11 4.25
C ASP A 132 6.83 -15.65 2.84
N GLY A 133 7.67 -14.80 2.24
CA GLY A 133 7.45 -14.26 0.90
C GLY A 133 6.37 -13.18 0.80
N ASN A 134 5.92 -12.59 1.90
CA ASN A 134 4.86 -11.58 1.91
C ASN A 134 5.22 -10.40 2.82
N PHE A 135 4.73 -9.20 2.46
CA PHE A 135 4.73 -8.05 3.35
C PHE A 135 3.42 -8.02 4.13
N GLU A 136 3.52 -8.19 5.45
CA GLU A 136 2.38 -8.30 6.37
C GLU A 136 2.29 -7.05 7.25
N LEU A 137 1.09 -6.44 7.34
CA LEU A 137 0.82 -5.36 8.29
C LEU A 137 0.86 -5.91 9.72
N THR A 138 1.72 -5.33 10.55
CA THR A 138 1.94 -5.80 11.93
C THR A 138 1.47 -4.80 12.97
N HIS A 139 1.68 -3.51 12.72
CA HIS A 139 1.36 -2.44 13.67
C HIS A 139 0.74 -1.26 12.96
N ILE A 140 -0.14 -0.59 13.68
CA ILE A 140 -0.79 0.65 13.26
C ILE A 140 -0.74 1.59 14.45
N SER A 141 -0.18 2.78 14.25
CA SER A 141 -0.22 3.87 15.21
C SER A 141 -0.92 5.07 14.57
N ARG A 142 -1.80 5.74 15.32
CA ARG A 142 -2.53 6.91 14.85
C ARG A 142 -2.60 7.99 15.89
N VAL A 143 -2.57 9.23 15.41
CA VAL A 143 -2.65 10.44 16.23
C VAL A 143 -3.64 11.38 15.58
N ILE A 144 -4.61 11.85 16.35
CA ILE A 144 -5.55 12.90 15.95
C ILE A 144 -5.65 13.94 17.06
N SER A 145 -5.67 15.22 16.68
CA SER A 145 -5.91 16.31 17.61
C SER A 145 -7.36 16.77 17.52
N ASP A 146 -7.93 17.21 18.64
CA ASP A 146 -9.22 17.89 18.67
C ASP A 146 -9.13 19.38 18.24
N GLY A 147 -7.94 19.85 17.85
CA GLY A 147 -7.65 21.24 17.50
C GLY A 147 -7.60 22.18 18.71
N ARG A 148 -7.61 21.64 19.94
CA ARG A 148 -7.58 22.39 21.19
C ARG A 148 -6.47 21.85 22.09
N GLU A 149 -6.82 21.02 23.06
CA GLU A 149 -5.91 20.60 24.12
C GLU A 149 -5.69 19.08 24.18
N ILE A 150 -6.44 18.32 23.37
CA ILE A 150 -6.45 16.86 23.45
C ILE A 150 -5.89 16.27 22.16
N THR A 151 -4.95 15.34 22.35
CA THR A 151 -4.50 14.43 21.30
C THR A 151 -4.90 13.01 21.67
N THR A 152 -5.63 12.34 20.77
CA THR A 152 -5.95 10.92 20.92
C THR A 152 -4.96 10.10 20.13
N GLU A 153 -4.25 9.21 20.82
CA GLU A 153 -3.33 8.25 20.24
C GLU A 153 -3.92 6.84 20.27
N THR A 154 -3.81 6.14 19.14
CA THR A 154 -4.27 4.76 18.99
C THR A 154 -3.11 3.89 18.54
N GLU A 155 -2.81 2.84 19.30
CA GLU A 155 -1.79 1.84 19.02
C GLU A 155 -2.44 0.47 18.84
N ILE A 156 -2.22 -0.18 17.71
CA ILE A 156 -2.76 -1.51 17.38
C ILE A 156 -1.60 -2.41 17.02
N ASP A 157 -1.43 -3.49 17.78
CA ASP A 157 -0.49 -4.58 17.48
C ASP A 157 -1.31 -5.80 17.04
N LEU A 158 -1.26 -6.06 15.72
CA LEU A 158 -2.01 -7.13 15.07
C LEU A 158 -1.41 -8.51 15.36
N LEU A 159 -0.12 -8.57 15.77
CA LEU A 159 0.54 -9.82 16.16
C LEU A 159 0.02 -10.33 17.48
N LYS A 160 -0.11 -9.43 18.46
CA LYS A 160 -0.57 -9.75 19.81
C LYS A 160 -2.07 -9.64 19.96
N GLY A 161 -2.75 -8.98 19.02
CA GLY A 161 -4.19 -8.82 19.05
C GLY A 161 -4.64 -7.84 20.13
N ASN A 162 -4.00 -6.68 20.20
CA ASN A 162 -4.33 -5.66 21.19
C ASN A 162 -4.40 -4.28 20.56
N LYS A 163 -5.36 -3.49 21.07
CA LYS A 163 -5.55 -2.08 20.76
C LYS A 163 -5.46 -1.29 22.06
N VAL A 164 -4.72 -0.19 22.03
CA VAL A 164 -4.61 0.75 23.14
C VAL A 164 -4.98 2.11 22.59
N VAL A 165 -5.96 2.76 23.19
CA VAL A 165 -6.32 4.14 22.89
C VAL A 165 -6.04 4.96 24.14
N PHE A 166 -5.36 6.10 23.98
CA PHE A 166 -5.19 7.01 25.09
C PHE A 166 -5.26 8.46 24.66
N ASP A 167 -5.83 9.27 25.53
CA ASP A 167 -5.90 10.71 25.36
C ASP A 167 -4.77 11.36 26.15
N GLN A 168 -4.06 12.26 25.49
CA GLN A 168 -3.08 13.14 26.07
C GLN A 168 -3.62 14.57 26.03
N ASP A 169 -3.91 15.09 27.22
CA ASP A 169 -4.14 16.51 27.46
C ASP A 169 -2.78 17.26 27.52
N PHE A 170 -2.70 18.51 27.04
CA PHE A 170 -1.51 19.36 27.26
C PHE A 170 -1.34 19.75 28.74
N GLY A 171 -2.37 19.56 29.58
CA GLY A 171 -2.29 19.70 31.03
C GLY A 171 -1.72 18.48 31.79
N PRO A 172 -1.29 18.64 33.06
CA PRO A 172 -0.67 17.57 33.87
C PRO A 172 -1.66 16.47 34.32
N THR A 173 -2.96 16.62 34.07
CA THR A 173 -4.01 15.87 34.75
C THR A 173 -5.11 15.38 33.82
N LYS A 174 -4.82 14.31 33.08
CA LYS A 174 -5.64 13.07 32.95
C LYS A 174 -5.20 12.31 31.71
N LYS A 175 -4.80 11.04 31.90
CA LYS A 175 -4.54 10.09 30.82
C LYS A 175 -5.72 9.13 30.78
N TYR A 176 -6.70 9.37 29.91
CA TYR A 176 -7.68 8.33 29.62
C TYR A 176 -6.96 7.22 28.85
N LYS A 177 -7.15 5.95 29.26
CA LYS A 177 -6.51 4.81 28.61
C LYS A 177 -7.48 3.65 28.51
N LEU A 178 -7.91 3.36 27.30
CA LEU A 178 -8.67 2.17 26.96
C LEU A 178 -7.71 1.10 26.43
N ARG A 179 -7.89 -0.13 26.89
CA ARG A 179 -7.17 -1.31 26.36
C ARG A 179 -8.18 -2.35 25.95
N GLU A 180 -8.08 -2.79 24.70
CA GLU A 180 -8.91 -3.84 24.13
C GLU A 180 -8.01 -4.98 23.65
N LYS A 181 -8.49 -6.21 23.82
CA LYS A 181 -7.86 -7.41 23.28
C LYS A 181 -8.81 -8.05 22.28
N PHE A 182 -8.26 -8.55 21.19
CA PHE A 182 -8.98 -9.30 20.17
C PHE A 182 -8.17 -10.54 19.78
N LYS A 183 -8.84 -11.54 19.22
CA LYS A 183 -8.16 -12.74 18.75
C LYS A 183 -7.28 -12.39 17.54
N PRO A 184 -5.97 -12.68 17.56
CA PRO A 184 -5.11 -12.49 16.39
C PRO A 184 -5.68 -13.23 15.18
N LYS A 185 -5.76 -12.53 14.05
CA LYS A 185 -6.19 -13.04 12.74
C LYS A 185 -4.96 -13.14 11.82
N PRO A 186 -5.06 -13.87 10.69
CA PRO A 186 -4.04 -13.78 9.65
C PRO A 186 -3.77 -12.31 9.29
N LEU A 187 -2.48 -11.95 9.21
CA LEU A 187 -2.11 -10.57 9.02
C LEU A 187 -2.45 -10.10 7.60
N PRO A 188 -2.95 -8.86 7.45
CA PRO A 188 -3.22 -8.31 6.13
C PRO A 188 -1.95 -8.21 5.30
N LYS A 189 -2.02 -8.62 4.04
CA LYS A 189 -0.90 -8.51 3.09
C LYS A 189 -1.01 -7.20 2.33
N ILE A 190 0.12 -6.52 2.12
CA ILE A 190 0.14 -5.21 1.45
C ILE A 190 -0.50 -5.24 0.04
N GLN A 191 -0.38 -6.35 -0.68
CA GLN A 191 -0.97 -6.51 -2.03
C GLN A 191 -2.50 -6.58 -2.03
N ASN A 192 -3.11 -6.86 -0.87
CA ASN A 192 -4.55 -7.02 -0.71
C ASN A 192 -5.18 -5.86 0.07
N LEU A 193 -4.38 -4.90 0.51
CA LEU A 193 -4.82 -3.76 1.30
C LEU A 193 -5.14 -2.58 0.39
N THR A 194 -6.33 -2.02 0.58
CA THR A 194 -6.68 -0.72 0.04
C THR A 194 -6.44 0.37 1.09
N PHE A 195 -6.31 1.62 0.66
CA PHE A 195 -6.28 2.79 1.54
C PHE A 195 -7.51 2.81 2.47
N SER A 196 -8.69 2.47 1.96
CA SER A 196 -9.92 2.39 2.75
C SER A 196 -9.90 1.27 3.78
N ASP A 197 -9.16 0.17 3.56
CA ASP A 197 -8.99 -0.87 4.57
C ASP A 197 -8.06 -0.42 5.69
N LEU A 198 -7.01 0.32 5.35
CA LEU A 198 -6.12 0.94 6.34
C LEU A 198 -6.87 1.91 7.26
N ALA A 199 -7.85 2.65 6.73
CA ALA A 199 -8.67 3.59 7.49
C ALA A 199 -9.65 2.92 8.48
N LYS A 200 -9.99 1.63 8.30
CA LYS A 200 -11.00 0.92 9.12
C LYS A 200 -10.48 0.39 10.47
N TYR A 201 -9.18 0.26 10.65
CA TYR A 201 -8.58 -0.16 11.94
C TYR A 201 -8.85 0.86 13.05
#